data_AF-A0A4Y3PW09-F1
#
_entry.id   AF-A0A4Y3PW09-F1
#
_cell.length_a   1.000
_cell.length_b   1.000
_cell.length_c   1.000
_cell.angle_alpha   90.00
_cell.angle_beta   90.00
_cell.angle_gamma   90.00
#
_symmetry.space_group_name_H-M   'P 1'
#
loop_
_entity.id
_entity.type
_entity.pdbx_description
1 polymer ?
#
loop_
_entity_poly.entity_id
_entity_poly.type
_entity_poly.pdbx_seq_one_letter_code
_entity_poly.pdbx_strand_id
1 'polypeptide(L)' 'MIFIMNEYIIIAIPLLLGIVGFVCLLLGLFGYHPKKIRIHLTISGICFFLLFAYLIIGYIYLAPPSLLLNLF' A
#
# COMPACT_ATOMS: atom_id res chain seq x y z
N MET A 1 -3.80 14.52 21.86
CA MET A 1 -2.78 13.44 21.78
C MET A 1 -3.37 12.15 21.20
N ILE A 2 -4.50 11.63 21.71
CA ILE A 2 -5.15 10.41 21.17
C ILE A 2 -5.65 10.59 19.72
N PHE A 3 -6.21 11.75 19.37
CA PHE A 3 -6.63 12.06 17.99
C PHE A 3 -5.46 12.05 17.00
N ILE A 4 -4.35 12.70 17.35
CA ILE A 4 -3.12 12.76 16.53
C ILE A 4 -2.56 11.35 16.26
N MET A 5 -2.53 10.49 17.29
CA MET A 5 -2.01 9.13 17.16
C MET A 5 -2.86 8.28 16.21
N ASN A 6 -4.17 8.48 16.18
CA ASN A 6 -5.09 7.76 15.31
C ASN A 6 -4.89 8.13 13.83
N GLU A 7 -4.62 9.40 13.54
CA GLU A 7 -4.39 9.92 12.19
C GLU A 7 -3.12 9.33 11.55
N TYR A 8 -2.02 9.28 12.31
CA TYR A 8 -0.79 8.64 11.86
C TYR A 8 -0.95 7.13 11.67
N ILE A 9 -1.73 6.46 12.54
CA ILE A 9 -2.01 5.02 12.42
C ILE A 9 -2.78 4.71 11.14
N ILE A 10 -3.74 5.56 10.76
CA ILE A 10 -4.55 5.39 9.54
C ILE A 10 -3.71 5.48 8.26
N ILE A 11 -2.63 6.27 8.27
CA ILE A 11 -1.69 6.36 7.13
C ILE A 11 -0.65 5.23 7.20
N ALA A 12 -0.10 4.97 8.39
CA ALA A 12 1.00 4.03 8.58
C ALA A 12 0.59 2.57 8.30
N ILE A 13 -0.63 2.15 8.66
CA ILE A 13 -1.13 0.78 8.42
C ILE A 13 -1.15 0.43 6.92
N PRO A 14 -1.81 1.21 6.04
CA PRO A 14 -1.73 0.99 4.60
C PRO A 14 -0.27 0.95 4.15
N LEU A 15 0.55 1.92 4.56
CA LEU A 15 1.95 2.02 4.14
C LEU A 15 2.76 0.76 4.49
N LEU A 16 2.60 0.26 5.71
CA LEU A 16 3.20 -1.00 6.17
C LEU A 16 2.72 -2.20 5.35
N LEU A 17 1.41 -2.32 5.13
CA LEU A 17 0.83 -3.37 4.27
C LEU A 17 1.39 -3.30 2.85
N GLY A 18 1.53 -2.08 2.30
CA GLY A 18 2.11 -1.79 1.00
C GLY A 18 3.55 -2.33 0.89
N ILE A 19 4.39 -1.97 1.85
CA ILE A 19 5.80 -2.40 1.91
C ILE A 19 5.91 -3.93 2.05
N VAL A 20 5.16 -4.53 2.98
CA VAL A 20 5.19 -5.99 3.20
C VAL A 20 4.74 -6.74 1.96
N GLY A 21 3.65 -6.31 1.31
CA GLY A 21 3.18 -6.91 0.05
C GLY A 21 4.21 -6.78 -1.06
N PHE A 22 4.86 -5.62 -1.19
CA PHE A 22 5.92 -5.39 -2.18
C PHE A 22 7.14 -6.29 -1.96
N VAL A 23 7.59 -6.45 -0.71
CA VAL A 23 8.71 -7.34 -0.36
C VAL A 23 8.36 -8.80 -0.67
N CYS A 24 7.14 -9.26 -0.34
CA CYS A 24 6.68 -10.61 -0.70
C CYS A 24 6.66 -10.84 -2.22
N LEU A 25 6.23 -9.85 -3.01
CA LEU A 25 6.25 -9.92 -4.47
C LEU A 25 7.68 -9.96 -5.02
N LEU A 26 8.59 -9.15 -4.48
CA LEU A 26 10.01 -9.19 -4.84
C LEU A 26 10.63 -10.55 -4.57
N LEU A 27 10.41 -11.11 -3.37
CA LEU A 27 10.90 -12.44 -3.00
C LEU A 27 10.36 -13.53 -3.94
N GLY A 28 9.08 -13.47 -4.30
CA GLY A 28 8.51 -14.41 -5.27
C GLY A 28 9.03 -14.21 -6.71
N LEU A 29 9.45 -13.00 -7.09
CA LEU A 29 9.98 -12.70 -8.42
C LEU A 29 11.43 -13.14 -8.59
N PHE A 30 12.23 -13.03 -7.52
CA PHE A 30 13.62 -13.45 -7.46
C PHE A 30 13.79 -14.95 -7.13
N GLY A 31 12.75 -15.62 -6.62
CA GLY A 31 12.71 -17.07 -6.50
C GLY A 31 12.80 -17.76 -7.86
N TYR A 32 13.60 -18.83 -7.96
CA TYR A 32 13.84 -19.57 -9.21
C TYR A 32 12.61 -20.41 -9.61
N HIS A 33 11.56 -19.75 -10.08
CA HIS A 33 10.30 -20.38 -10.50
C HIS A 33 10.15 -20.41 -12.04
N PRO A 34 9.42 -21.41 -12.57
CA PRO A 34 9.12 -21.51 -14.00
C PRO A 34 8.43 -20.25 -14.53
N LYS A 35 8.76 -19.85 -15.77
CA LYS A 35 8.34 -18.60 -16.44
C LYS A 35 6.85 -18.24 -16.27
N LYS A 36 5.97 -19.26 -16.20
CA LYS A 36 4.52 -19.09 -16.05
C LYS A 36 4.13 -18.49 -14.68
N ILE A 37 4.81 -18.89 -13.60
CA ILE A 37 4.54 -18.41 -12.24
C ILE A 37 4.93 -16.93 -12.09
N ARG A 38 6.02 -16.49 -12.74
CA ARG A 38 6.44 -15.09 -12.70
C ARG A 38 5.38 -14.13 -13.24
N ILE A 39 4.67 -14.51 -14.32
CA ILE A 39 3.62 -13.67 -14.91
C ILE A 39 2.46 -13.49 -13.93
N HIS A 40 1.99 -14.57 -13.30
CA HIS A 40 0.94 -14.49 -12.27
C HIS A 40 1.37 -13.63 -11.08
N LEU A 41 2.64 -13.72 -10.69
CA LEU A 41 3.20 -12.93 -9.60
C LEU A 41 3.29 -11.43 -9.95
N THR A 42 3.71 -11.11 -11.18
CA THR A 42 3.73 -9.73 -11.68
C THR A 42 2.30 -9.15 -11.75
N ILE A 43 1.33 -9.91 -12.26
CA ILE A 43 -0.09 -9.48 -12.31
C ILE A 43 -0.62 -9.24 -10.89
N SER A 44 -0.34 -10.16 -9.96
CA SER A 44 -0.70 -10.01 -8.54
C SER A 44 -0.09 -8.73 -7.94
N GLY A 45 1.17 -8.42 -8.29
CA GLY A 45 1.82 -7.20 -7.84
C GLY A 45 1.20 -5.93 -8.39
N ILE A 46 0.86 -5.90 -9.68
CA ILE A 46 0.16 -4.77 -10.29
C ILE A 46 -1.20 -4.56 -9.64
N CYS A 47 -1.96 -5.64 -9.42
CA CYS A 47 -3.25 -5.57 -8.70
C CYS A 47 -3.08 -5.05 -7.27
N PHE A 48 -2.05 -5.48 -6.56
CA PHE A 48 -1.77 -5.02 -5.20
C PHE A 48 -1.44 -3.52 -5.17
N PHE A 49 -0.62 -3.03 -6.11
CA PHE A 49 -0.34 -1.61 -6.25
C PHE A 49 -1.59 -0.78 -6.58
N LEU A 50 -2.45 -1.27 -7.48
CA LEU A 50 -3.70 -0.61 -7.84
C LEU A 50 -4.66 -0.50 -6.63
N LEU A 51 -4.78 -1.58 -5.85
CA LEU A 51 -5.61 -1.61 -4.64
C LEU A 51 -5.06 -0.68 -3.57
N PHE A 52 -3.73 -0.63 -3.44
CA PHE A 52 -3.03 0.26 -2.52
C PHE A 52 -3.22 1.74 -2.90
N ALA A 53 -3.05 2.07 -4.18
CA ALA A 53 -3.29 3.42 -4.71
C ALA A 53 -4.74 3.85 -4.49
N TYR A 54 -5.70 2.94 -4.72
CA TYR A 54 -7.12 3.20 -4.46
C TYR A 54 -7.38 3.52 -2.99
N LEU A 55 -6.77 2.80 -2.05
CA LEU A 55 -6.90 3.09 -0.61
C LEU A 55 -6.30 4.45 -0.23
N ILE A 56 -5.12 4.80 -0.76
CA ILE A 56 -4.49 6.11 -0.53
C ILE A 56 -5.37 7.24 -1.08
N ILE A 57 -5.82 7.11 -2.33
CA ILE A 57 -6.67 8.10 -2.98
C ILE A 57 -7.99 8.23 -2.21
N GLY A 58 -8.63 7.10 -1.88
CA GLY A 58 -9.85 7.07 -1.07
C GLY A 58 -9.66 7.77 0.28
N TYR A 59 -8.52 7.57 0.95
CA TYR A 59 -8.18 8.29 2.16
C TYR A 59 -8.04 9.80 1.93
N ILE A 60 -7.33 10.24 0.88
CA ILE A 60 -7.17 11.67 0.55
C ILE A 60 -8.53 12.33 0.28
N TYR A 61 -9.44 11.65 -0.42
CA TYR A 61 -10.76 12.22 -0.75
C TYR A 61 -11.77 12.17 0.41
N LEU A 62 -11.68 11.19 1.31
CA LEU A 62 -12.52 11.13 2.52
C LEU A 62 -11.94 11.91 3.71
N ALA A 63 -10.63 12.20 3.71
CA ALA A 63 -9.99 12.91 4.81
C ALA A 63 -10.49 14.37 4.85
N PRO A 64 -10.86 14.87 6.04
CA PRO A 64 -11.24 16.27 6.18
C PRO A 64 -10.05 17.18 5.79
N PRO A 65 -10.30 18.30 5.09
CA PRO A 65 -9.24 19.15 4.52
C PRO A 65 -8.29 19.75 5.57
N SER A 66 -8.73 19.87 6.82
CA SER A 66 -7.90 20.29 7.96
C SER A 66 -6.78 19.31 8.32
N LEU A 67 -6.92 18.04 7.95
CA LEU A 67 -5.97 16.96 8.22
C LEU A 67 -4.90 16.88 7.11
N LEU A 68 -5.31 17.11 5.86
CA LEU A 68 -4.41 17.26 4.71
C LEU A 68 -3.50 18.49 4.84
N LEU A 69 -4.02 19.61 5.36
CA LEU A 69 -3.27 20.86 5.51
C LEU A 69 -2.21 20.83 6.63
N ASN A 70 -2.34 19.93 7.60
CA ASN A 70 -1.34 19.70 8.66
C ASN A 70 -0.24 18.69 8.27
N LEU A 71 -0.39 18.01 7.12
CA LEU A 71 0.58 17.03 6.63
C LEU A 71 1.59 17.61 5.63
N PHE A 72 1.31 18.79 5.07
CA PHE A 72 2.18 19.59 4.17
C PHE A 72 2.98 20.62 4.97
#